data_AF-A0AAV3WPM7-F1
#
_entry.id   AF-A0AAV3WPM7-F1
#
_cell.length_a   1.000
_cell.length_b   1.000
_cell.length_c   1.000
_cell.angle_alpha   90.00
_cell.angle_beta   90.00
_cell.angle_gamma   90.00
#
_symmetry.space_group_name_H-M   'P 1'
#
loop_
_entity.id
_entity.type
_entity.pdbx_description
1 polymer ?
#
loop_
_entity_poly.entity_id
_entity_poly.type
_entity_poly.pdbx_seq_one_letter_code
_entity_poly.pdbx_strand_id
1 'polypeptide(L)' 'MGGMRNVVSHEYFQVNLSRVWQTIQDDLPSLVPQLQEVLETEASGE' A
#
# COMPACT_ATOMS: atom_id res chain seq x y z
N MET A 1 10.94 10.85 8.90
CA MET A 1 9.99 10.25 9.86
C MET A 1 9.45 8.97 9.25
N GLY A 2 9.63 7.83 9.91
CA GLY A 2 9.33 6.51 9.37
C GLY A 2 7.82 6.24 9.32
N GLY A 3 7.26 6.05 8.12
CA GLY A 3 5.88 5.62 7.94
C GLY A 3 5.67 4.15 8.34
N MET A 4 4.43 3.66 8.26
CA MET A 4 4.03 2.31 8.68
C MET A 4 4.95 1.20 8.15
N ARG A 5 5.40 1.29 6.89
CA ARG A 5 6.36 0.34 6.30
C ARG A 5 7.68 0.26 7.08
N ASN A 6 8.22 1.39 7.53
CA ASN A 6 9.46 1.42 8.30
C ASN A 6 9.32 0.64 9.61
N VAL A 7 8.21 0.85 10.30
CA VAL A 7 7.89 0.16 11.55
C VAL A 7 7.74 -1.33 11.32
N VAL A 8 7.02 -1.74 10.27
CA VAL A 8 6.85 -3.15 9.91
C VAL A 8 8.18 -3.83 9.57
N SER A 9 9.09 -3.15 8.87
CA SER A 9 10.36 -3.74 8.42
C SER A 9 11.47 -3.73 9.49
N HIS A 10 11.50 -2.73 10.37
CA HIS A 10 12.67 -2.47 11.23
C HIS A 10 12.35 -2.38 12.72
N GLU A 11 11.09 -2.16 13.10
CA GLU A 11 10.64 -1.97 14.49
C GLU A 11 9.43 -2.86 14.78
N TYR A 12 9.50 -4.14 14.37
CA TYR A 12 8.35 -5.07 14.33
C TYR A 12 7.59 -5.21 15.66
N PHE A 13 8.25 -4.96 16.80
CA PHE A 13 7.65 -4.94 18.14
C PHE A 13 6.65 -3.79 18.36
N GLN A 14 6.65 -2.76 17.49
CA GLN A 14 5.72 -1.63 17.54
C GLN A 14 4.59 -1.75 16.50
N VAL A 15 4.49 -2.87 15.79
CA VAL A 15 3.46 -3.06 14.76
C VAL A 15 2.08 -3.12 15.40
N ASN A 16 1.19 -2.24 14.95
CA ASN A 16 -0.22 -2.28 15.28
C ASN A 16 -0.97 -3.08 14.22
N LEU A 17 -1.31 -4.34 14.53
CA LEU A 17 -1.98 -5.25 13.58
C LEU A 17 -3.38 -4.77 13.17
N SER A 18 -4.13 -4.12 14.05
CA SER A 18 -5.45 -3.57 13.71
C SER A 18 -5.33 -2.45 12.67
N ARG A 19 -4.31 -1.58 12.79
CA ARG A 19 -4.03 -0.55 11.78
C ARG A 19 -3.60 -1.16 10.45
N VAL A 20 -2.73 -2.18 10.48
CA VAL A 20 -2.32 -2.88 9.25
C VAL A 20 -3.53 -3.50 8.56
N TRP A 21 -4.41 -4.15 9.32
CA TRP A 21 -5.63 -4.74 8.79
C TRP A 21 -6.57 -3.69 8.19
N GLN A 22 -6.73 -2.55 8.87
CA GLN A 22 -7.51 -1.44 8.35
C GLN A 22 -6.96 -0.92 7.00
N THR A 23 -5.64 -0.72 6.89
CA THR A 23 -5.04 -0.31 5.61
C THR A 23 -5.25 -1.34 4.50
N ILE A 24 -5.24 -2.62 4.82
CA ILE A 24 -5.52 -3.68 3.84
C ILE A 24 -6.97 -3.62 3.34
N GLN A 25 -7.93 -3.31 4.22
CA GLN A 25 -9.35 -3.30 3.88
C GLN A 25 -9.81 -1.99 3.25
N ASP A 26 -9.30 -0.86 3.74
CA ASP A 26 -9.86 0.46 3.43
C ASP A 26 -9.00 1.21 2.40
N ASP A 27 -7.68 1.16 2.54
CA ASP A 27 -6.77 1.97 1.71
C ASP A 27 -6.30 1.20 0.46
N LEU A 28 -5.88 -0.05 0.63
CA LEU A 28 -5.26 -0.86 -0.43
C LEU A 28 -6.19 -1.11 -1.63
N PRO A 29 -7.51 -1.40 -1.48
CA PRO A 29 -8.36 -1.69 -2.63
C PRO A 29 -8.52 -0.50 -3.58
N SER A 30 -8.45 0.72 -3.07
CA SER A 30 -8.54 1.94 -3.89
C SER A 30 -7.38 2.11 -4.88
N LEU A 31 -6.24 1.45 -4.61
CA LEU A 31 -5.06 1.48 -5.47
C LEU A 31 -5.18 0.55 -6.67
N VAL A 32 -6.01 -0.50 -6.61
CA VAL A 32 -6.18 -1.47 -7.70
C VAL A 32 -6.57 -0.79 -9.03
N PRO A 33 -7.64 0.01 -9.11
CA PRO A 33 -8.01 0.67 -10.37
C PRO A 33 -6.94 1.67 -10.85
N GLN A 34 -6.28 2.38 -9.93
CA GLN A 34 -5.20 3.32 -10.29
C GLN A 34 -4.00 2.60 -10.90
N LEU A 35 -3.63 1.43 -10.36
CA LEU A 35 -2.56 0.61 -10.91
C LEU A 35 -2.94 0.02 -12.26
N GLN A 36 -4.22 -0.34 -12.47
CA GLN A 36 -4.70 -0.81 -13.77
C GLN A 36 -4.59 0.28 -14.84
N GLU A 37 -4.99 1.52 -14.52
CA GLU A 37 -4.85 2.66 -15.43
C GLU A 37 -3.39 2.93 -15.82
N VAL A 38 -2.47 2.87 -14.85
CA VAL A 38 -1.03 3.00 -15.13
C VAL A 38 -0.57 1.87 -16.05
N LEU A 39 -0.95 0.62 -15.79
CA LEU A 39 -0.57 -0.51 -16.64
C LEU A 39 -1.10 -0.38 -18.07
N GLU A 40 -2.33 0.11 -18.25
CA GLU A 40 -2.93 0.36 -19.56
C GLU A 40 -2.20 1.49 -20.30
N THR A 41 -1.80 2.54 -19.58
CA THR A 41 -1.03 3.68 -20.12
C THR A 41 0.34 3.19 -20.62
N GLU A 42 1.10 2.48 -19.78
CA GLU A 42 2.43 1.97 -20.11
C GLU A 42 2.37 0.91 -21.23
N ALA A 43 1.32 0.10 -21.28
CA ALA A 43 1.12 -0.88 -22.35
C ALA A 43 0.77 -0.25 -23.70
N SER A 44 0.15 0.94 -23.70
CA SER A 44 -0.25 1.66 -24.90
C SER A 44 0.88 2.47 -25.54
N GLY A 45 2.07 2.53 -24.90
CA GLY A 45 3.28 3.07 -25.49
C GLY A 45 3.24 4.57 -25.78
N GLU A 46 2.60 5.36 -24.91
CA GLU A 46 2.76 6.82 -24.85
C GLU A 46 3.93 7.23 -23.95
#